data_AF-A0A975Q3B0-F1
#
_entry.id   AF-A0A975Q3B0-F1
#
_cell.length_a   1.000
_cell.length_b   1.000
_cell.length_c   1.000
_cell.angle_alpha   90.00
_cell.angle_beta   90.00
_cell.angle_gamma   90.00
#
_symmetry.space_group_name_H-M   'P 1'
#
loop_
_entity.id
_entity.type
_entity.pdbx_description
1 polymer ?
#
loop_
_entity_poly.entity_id
_entity_poly.type
_entity_poly.pdbx_seq_one_letter_code
_entity_poly.pdbx_strand_id
1 'polypeptide(L)'
;MSKSKSDAHRKTSKKPYNERTDLEKLQSQWTKLSGLHTRDEPSAAIVRCATAAEIAANYAVRTEWSQKTQFDAATVDQFLRWANGLPLKVERLFVPVYFATPKTSPTAKALIKSAATINAVRNAVVHQGSFSNTKEAEAIIAEAKAFINMIVGLSIDGFDIDDKTRSAEAPASREAAAE
;
A
#
# COMPACT_ATOMS: atom_id res chain seq x y z
N MET A 1 -34.46 -10.20 -39.60
CA MET A 1 -33.94 -9.09 -38.78
C MET A 1 -34.15 -9.42 -37.31
N SER A 2 -33.09 -9.71 -36.56
CA SER A 2 -33.16 -9.81 -35.10
C SER A 2 -31.89 -9.17 -34.54
N LYS A 3 -32.02 -7.93 -34.07
CA LYS A 3 -30.98 -7.25 -33.28
C LYS A 3 -31.03 -7.86 -31.88
N SER A 4 -30.14 -8.79 -31.57
CA SER A 4 -29.96 -9.27 -30.21
C SER A 4 -29.09 -8.30 -29.41
N LYS A 5 -29.59 -7.98 -28.23
CA LYS A 5 -29.18 -6.92 -27.31
C LYS A 5 -27.88 -7.30 -26.56
N SER A 6 -26.72 -7.32 -27.21
CA SER A 6 -25.44 -7.60 -26.50
C SER A 6 -24.68 -6.37 -26.02
N ASP A 7 -25.01 -5.16 -26.48
CA ASP A 7 -24.18 -3.96 -26.20
C ASP A 7 -24.61 -3.16 -24.94
N ALA A 8 -25.68 -3.56 -24.26
CA ALA A 8 -26.17 -2.83 -23.09
C ALA A 8 -25.44 -3.18 -21.77
N HIS A 9 -24.62 -4.24 -21.73
CA HIS A 9 -23.96 -4.69 -20.50
C HIS A 9 -22.57 -4.10 -20.27
N ARG A 10 -22.05 -3.29 -21.21
CA ARG A 10 -20.70 -2.67 -21.15
C ARG A 10 -20.75 -1.18 -20.78
N LYS A 11 -21.57 -0.79 -19.81
CA LYS A 11 -21.56 0.57 -19.24
C LYS A 11 -21.14 0.55 -17.77
N THR A 12 -19.88 0.19 -17.54
CA THR A 12 -19.02 0.60 -16.41
C THR A 12 -17.74 -0.24 -16.48
N SER A 13 -16.97 -0.09 -17.57
CA SER A 13 -15.64 -0.68 -17.60
C SER A 13 -14.77 0.07 -16.59
N LYS A 14 -14.72 -0.42 -15.34
CA LYS A 14 -13.84 0.11 -14.31
C LYS A 14 -12.41 0.14 -14.88
N LYS A 15 -11.66 1.21 -14.60
CA LYS A 15 -10.26 1.37 -14.98
C LYS A 15 -9.48 0.05 -14.74
N PRO A 16 -8.80 -0.50 -15.77
CA PRO A 16 -7.98 -1.72 -15.63
C PRO A 16 -6.99 -1.63 -14.46
N TYR A 17 -6.74 -2.74 -13.77
CA TYR A 17 -5.96 -2.72 -12.53
C TYR A 17 -4.55 -2.15 -12.73
N ASN A 18 -3.89 -2.49 -13.84
CA ASN A 18 -2.52 -2.04 -14.09
C ASN A 18 -2.43 -0.54 -14.37
N GLU A 19 -3.50 0.07 -14.88
CA GLU A 19 -3.59 1.50 -15.18
C GLU A 19 -3.89 2.33 -13.92
N ARG A 20 -4.29 1.69 -12.82
CA ARG A 20 -4.63 2.37 -11.57
C ARG A 20 -3.41 3.03 -10.90
N THR A 21 -3.65 4.16 -10.25
CA THR A 21 -2.69 4.80 -9.33
C THR A 21 -2.41 3.89 -8.14
N ASP A 22 -1.38 4.20 -7.34
CA ASP A 22 -1.10 3.40 -6.15
C ASP A 22 -2.23 3.44 -5.14
N LEU A 23 -2.84 4.60 -4.90
CA LEU A 23 -3.98 4.72 -3.99
C LEU A 23 -5.19 3.91 -4.50
N GLU A 24 -5.47 3.94 -5.80
CA GLU A 24 -6.52 3.12 -6.41
C GLU A 24 -6.19 1.61 -6.27
N LYS A 25 -4.94 1.20 -6.46
CA LYS A 25 -4.48 -0.19 -6.31
C LYS A 25 -4.53 -0.64 -4.86
N LEU A 26 -4.12 0.21 -3.93
CA LEU A 26 -4.18 0.03 -2.49
C LEU A 26 -5.63 -0.21 -2.05
N GLN A 27 -6.54 0.69 -2.41
CA GLN A 27 -7.96 0.56 -2.09
C GLN A 27 -8.58 -0.71 -2.67
N SER A 28 -8.13 -1.10 -3.88
CA SER A 28 -8.59 -2.32 -4.53
C SER A 28 -8.14 -3.59 -3.81
N GLN A 29 -6.90 -3.62 -3.31
CA GLN A 29 -6.42 -4.76 -2.50
C GLN A 29 -7.13 -4.79 -1.15
N TRP A 30 -7.29 -3.64 -0.50
CA TRP A 30 -7.97 -3.54 0.79
C TRP A 30 -9.45 -3.94 0.72
N THR A 31 -10.16 -3.51 -0.33
CA THR A 31 -11.56 -3.92 -0.56
C THR A 31 -11.67 -5.43 -0.85
N LYS A 32 -10.68 -6.04 -1.50
CA LYS A 32 -10.68 -7.49 -1.74
C LYS A 32 -10.32 -8.27 -0.48
N LEU A 33 -9.48 -7.71 0.38
CA LEU A 33 -9.11 -8.30 1.67
C LEU A 33 -10.33 -8.52 2.56
N SER A 34 -11.21 -7.51 2.68
CA SER A 34 -12.43 -7.64 3.50
C SER A 34 -13.34 -8.78 3.03
N GLY A 35 -13.41 -9.03 1.71
CA GLY A 35 -14.14 -10.18 1.16
C GLY A 35 -13.46 -11.54 1.35
N LEU A 36 -12.15 -11.60 1.62
CA LEU A 36 -11.46 -12.85 1.95
C LEU A 36 -11.59 -13.20 3.43
N HIS A 37 -11.52 -12.18 4.29
CA HIS A 37 -11.68 -12.36 5.73
C HIS A 37 -13.04 -12.98 6.07
N THR A 38 -14.09 -12.65 5.31
CA THR A 38 -15.43 -13.24 5.48
C THR A 38 -15.58 -14.68 4.95
N ARG A 39 -14.59 -15.19 4.22
CA ARG A 39 -14.63 -16.52 3.57
C ARG A 39 -13.72 -17.55 4.26
N ASP A 40 -13.16 -17.23 5.41
CA ASP A 40 -12.22 -18.08 6.16
C ASP A 40 -11.01 -18.53 5.31
N GLU A 41 -10.43 -17.61 4.53
CA GLU A 41 -9.23 -17.84 3.74
C GLU A 41 -8.01 -17.07 4.34
N PRO A 42 -7.51 -17.45 5.54
CA PRO A 42 -6.55 -16.65 6.32
C PRO A 42 -5.21 -16.42 5.61
N SER A 43 -4.64 -17.46 4.99
CA SER A 43 -3.38 -17.33 4.23
C SER A 43 -3.51 -16.37 3.05
N ALA A 44 -4.63 -16.42 2.32
CA ALA A 44 -4.87 -15.52 1.21
C ALA A 44 -5.08 -14.08 1.69
N ALA A 45 -5.74 -13.89 2.84
CA ALA A 45 -5.90 -12.59 3.47
C ALA A 45 -4.55 -11.97 3.86
N ILE A 46 -3.63 -12.76 4.46
CA ILE A 46 -2.26 -12.33 4.78
C ILE A 46 -1.51 -11.85 3.54
N VAL A 47 -1.57 -12.61 2.44
CA VAL A 47 -0.89 -12.23 1.20
C VAL A 47 -1.45 -10.92 0.66
N ARG A 48 -2.78 -10.72 0.70
CA ARG A 48 -3.41 -9.48 0.25
C ARG A 48 -3.07 -8.28 1.14
N CYS A 49 -3.11 -8.41 2.47
CA CYS A 49 -2.80 -7.28 3.35
C CYS A 49 -1.32 -6.87 3.25
N ALA A 50 -0.41 -7.84 3.11
CA ALA A 50 1.01 -7.55 2.84
C ALA A 50 1.21 -6.86 1.48
N THR A 51 0.46 -7.27 0.45
CA THR A 51 0.47 -6.59 -0.86
C THR A 51 -0.04 -5.16 -0.74
N ALA A 52 -1.10 -4.92 0.04
CA ALA A 52 -1.62 -3.57 0.30
C ALA A 52 -0.57 -2.70 1.02
N ALA A 53 0.08 -3.23 2.07
CA ALA A 53 1.15 -2.53 2.77
C ALA A 53 2.33 -2.18 1.83
N GLU A 54 2.71 -3.07 0.92
CA GLU A 54 3.76 -2.79 -0.06
C GLU A 54 3.38 -1.71 -1.07
N ILE A 55 2.12 -1.70 -1.54
CA ILE A 55 1.63 -0.62 -2.41
C ILE A 55 1.62 0.72 -1.67
N ALA A 56 1.23 0.74 -0.40
CA ALA A 56 1.30 1.94 0.43
C ALA A 56 2.74 2.47 0.58
N ALA A 57 3.72 1.58 0.77
CA ALA A 57 5.13 1.96 0.79
C ALA A 57 5.61 2.49 -0.58
N ASN A 58 5.19 1.88 -1.69
CA ASN A 58 5.51 2.39 -3.03
C ASN A 58 4.96 3.81 -3.23
N TYR A 59 3.70 4.05 -2.82
CA TYR A 59 3.09 5.38 -2.87
C TYR A 59 3.91 6.40 -2.08
N ALA A 60 4.23 6.09 -0.82
CA ALA A 60 4.97 7.00 0.05
C ALA A 60 6.38 7.30 -0.49
N VAL A 61 7.08 6.30 -1.03
CA VAL A 61 8.38 6.51 -1.71
C VAL A 61 8.22 7.42 -2.92
N ARG A 62 7.25 7.16 -3.82
CA ARG A 62 7.05 7.99 -5.01
C ARG A 62 6.69 9.43 -4.65
N THR A 63 5.79 9.62 -3.70
CA THR A 63 5.41 10.95 -3.21
C THR A 63 6.61 11.69 -2.64
N GLU A 64 7.33 11.10 -1.70
CA GLU A 64 8.44 11.78 -1.03
C GLU A 64 9.61 12.06 -1.99
N TRP A 65 9.96 11.09 -2.84
CA TRP A 65 11.07 11.25 -3.76
C TRP A 65 10.78 12.28 -4.84
N SER A 66 9.51 12.41 -5.27
CA SER A 66 9.10 13.48 -6.19
C SER A 66 9.28 14.89 -5.60
N GLN A 67 9.26 15.00 -4.27
CA GLN A 67 9.42 16.28 -3.55
C GLN A 67 10.87 16.57 -3.17
N LYS A 68 11.67 15.53 -2.90
CA LYS A 68 13.04 15.66 -2.35
C LYS A 68 14.15 15.43 -3.37
N THR A 69 13.84 14.90 -4.55
CA THR A 69 14.84 14.51 -5.55
C THR A 69 14.47 15.02 -6.94
N GLN A 70 15.39 14.89 -7.89
CA GLN A 70 15.14 15.19 -9.31
C GLN A 70 14.92 13.93 -10.15
N PHE A 71 14.74 12.77 -9.51
CA PHE A 71 14.56 11.51 -10.23
C PHE A 71 13.21 11.47 -10.93
N ASP A 72 13.21 11.00 -12.18
CA ASP A 72 11.98 10.71 -12.90
C ASP A 72 11.28 9.44 -12.36
N ALA A 73 10.01 9.27 -12.72
CA ALA A 73 9.21 8.14 -12.28
C ALA A 73 9.82 6.79 -12.69
N ALA A 74 10.44 6.70 -13.87
CA ALA A 74 11.05 5.47 -14.39
C ALA A 74 12.28 5.05 -13.56
N THR A 75 13.05 6.02 -13.06
CA THR A 75 14.18 5.81 -12.18
C THR A 75 13.72 5.38 -10.79
N VAL A 76 12.72 6.05 -10.22
CA VAL A 76 12.12 5.65 -8.93
C VAL A 76 11.56 4.22 -9.01
N ASP A 77 10.93 3.85 -10.12
CA ASP A 77 10.43 2.50 -10.36
C ASP A 77 11.53 1.43 -10.47
N GLN A 78 12.75 1.81 -10.87
CA GLN A 78 13.90 0.90 -10.81
C GLN A 78 14.34 0.68 -9.37
N PHE A 79 14.43 1.74 -8.55
CA PHE A 79 14.76 1.60 -7.13
C PHE A 79 13.72 0.77 -6.37
N LEU A 80 12.43 1.00 -6.62
CA LEU A 80 11.35 0.21 -6.02
C LEU A 80 11.38 -1.26 -6.41
N ARG A 81 11.80 -1.58 -7.64
CA ARG A 81 11.99 -2.99 -8.08
C ARG A 81 13.22 -3.61 -7.45
N TRP A 82 14.29 -2.83 -7.28
CA TRP A 82 15.53 -3.30 -6.66
C TRP A 82 15.37 -3.52 -5.14
N ALA A 83 14.59 -2.67 -4.47
CA ALA A 83 14.17 -2.87 -3.10
C ALA A 83 13.17 -4.05 -3.02
N ASN A 84 13.71 -5.25 -2.89
CA ASN A 84 12.97 -6.49 -2.89
C ASN A 84 12.12 -6.64 -1.62
N GLY A 85 10.83 -6.31 -1.74
CA GLY A 85 9.83 -6.46 -0.69
C GLY A 85 9.69 -5.26 0.25
N LEU A 86 8.63 -5.31 1.05
CA LEU A 86 8.22 -4.23 1.96
C LEU A 86 9.34 -3.72 2.90
N PRO A 87 10.16 -4.57 3.57
CA PRO A 87 11.15 -4.07 4.54
C PRO A 87 12.20 -3.16 3.88
N LEU A 88 12.74 -3.56 2.72
CA LEU A 88 13.77 -2.78 2.04
C LEU A 88 13.23 -1.47 1.48
N LYS A 89 11.98 -1.46 1.00
CA LYS A 89 11.32 -0.23 0.55
C LYS A 89 11.20 0.79 1.68
N VAL A 90 10.84 0.32 2.87
CA VAL A 90 10.72 1.20 4.04
C VAL A 90 12.10 1.61 4.56
N GLU A 91 12.97 0.65 4.87
CA GLU A 91 14.26 0.90 5.53
C GLU A 91 15.27 1.62 4.63
N ARG A 92 15.29 1.31 3.33
CA ARG A 92 16.32 1.79 2.40
C ARG A 92 15.87 2.92 1.49
N LEU A 93 14.58 3.03 1.20
CA LEU A 93 14.08 4.06 0.27
C LEU A 93 13.27 5.15 0.96
N PHE A 94 12.29 4.79 1.79
CA PHE A 94 11.41 5.77 2.41
C PHE A 94 12.05 6.47 3.61
N VAL A 95 12.45 5.69 4.63
CA VAL A 95 12.91 6.23 5.92
C VAL A 95 14.10 7.20 5.80
N PRO A 96 15.15 6.90 5.01
CA PRO A 96 16.30 7.79 4.90
C PRO A 96 16.00 9.12 4.21
N VAL A 97 14.92 9.18 3.41
CA VAL A 97 14.55 10.39 2.65
C VAL A 97 13.54 11.23 3.44
N TYR A 98 12.55 10.60 4.06
CA TYR A 98 11.49 11.29 4.80
C TYR A 98 11.99 11.86 6.14
N PHE A 99 12.78 11.08 6.91
CA PHE A 99 13.19 11.46 8.25
C PHE A 99 14.61 12.04 8.23
N ALA A 100 14.78 13.29 8.69
CA ALA A 100 16.09 13.91 8.85
C ALA A 100 16.99 13.16 9.86
N THR A 101 16.40 12.58 10.91
CA THR A 101 17.10 11.80 11.94
C THR A 101 16.43 10.43 12.18
N PRO A 102 16.57 9.47 11.25
CA PRO A 102 15.85 8.19 11.30
C PRO A 102 16.08 7.39 12.60
N LYS A 103 17.32 7.40 13.11
CA LYS A 103 17.72 6.61 14.30
C LYS A 103 17.01 7.04 15.58
N THR A 104 16.57 8.30 15.65
CA THR A 104 15.90 8.87 16.82
C THR A 104 14.39 8.97 16.64
N SER A 105 13.88 8.93 15.40
CA SER A 105 12.45 8.98 15.11
C SER A 105 11.71 7.72 15.59
N PRO A 106 10.76 7.84 16.54
CA PRO A 106 9.91 6.72 16.95
C PRO A 106 9.06 6.18 15.80
N THR A 107 8.55 7.08 14.95
CA THR A 107 7.75 6.73 13.76
C THR A 107 8.58 5.92 12.76
N ALA A 108 9.83 6.30 12.50
CA ALA A 108 10.71 5.54 11.60
C ALA A 108 10.93 4.11 12.12
N LYS A 109 11.20 3.96 13.44
CA LYS A 109 11.35 2.65 14.08
C LYS A 109 10.08 1.82 14.00
N ALA A 110 8.92 2.43 14.22
CA ALA A 110 7.63 1.77 14.12
C ALA A 110 7.36 1.25 12.70
N LEU A 111 7.60 2.09 11.69
CA LEU A 111 7.46 1.69 10.28
C LEU A 111 8.36 0.50 9.91
N ILE A 112 9.64 0.55 10.30
CA ILE A 112 10.59 -0.54 10.02
C ILE A 112 10.16 -1.83 10.71
N LYS A 113 9.79 -1.76 11.99
CA LYS A 113 9.35 -2.93 12.77
C LYS A 113 8.08 -3.54 12.19
N SER A 114 7.12 -2.70 11.82
CA SER A 114 5.85 -3.14 11.25
C SER A 114 6.05 -3.81 9.88
N ALA A 115 6.84 -3.17 9.01
CA ALA A 115 7.23 -3.73 7.71
C ALA A 115 7.90 -5.11 7.83
N ALA A 116 8.80 -5.28 8.80
CA ALA A 116 9.44 -6.56 9.08
C ALA A 116 8.44 -7.63 9.54
N THR A 117 7.52 -7.27 10.44
CA THR A 117 6.48 -8.17 10.97
C THR A 117 5.56 -8.68 9.84
N ILE A 118 5.02 -7.76 9.04
CA ILE A 118 4.12 -8.09 7.91
C ILE A 118 4.83 -9.00 6.90
N ASN A 119 6.07 -8.65 6.55
CA ASN A 119 6.85 -9.41 5.58
C ASN A 119 7.21 -10.81 6.08
N ALA A 120 7.53 -10.97 7.37
CA ALA A 120 7.86 -12.26 7.97
C ALA A 120 6.69 -13.25 7.83
N VAL A 121 5.47 -12.83 8.18
CA VAL A 121 4.29 -13.71 8.10
C VAL A 121 3.91 -14.01 6.65
N ARG A 122 3.96 -13.01 5.77
CA ARG A 122 3.74 -13.24 4.33
C ARG A 122 4.75 -14.24 3.77
N ASN A 123 6.03 -14.13 4.13
CA ASN A 123 7.07 -15.05 3.67
C ASN A 123 6.88 -16.48 4.19
N ALA A 124 6.45 -16.64 5.44
CA ALA A 124 6.08 -17.96 5.97
C ALA A 124 4.97 -18.61 5.12
N VAL A 125 3.90 -17.86 4.82
CA VAL A 125 2.79 -18.36 4.00
C VAL A 125 3.22 -18.72 2.58
N VAL A 126 3.90 -17.80 1.88
CA VAL A 126 4.14 -17.96 0.42
C VAL A 126 5.41 -18.72 0.05
N HIS A 127 6.42 -18.76 0.92
CA HIS A 127 7.71 -19.39 0.62
C HIS A 127 7.97 -20.62 1.47
N GLN A 128 7.42 -20.70 2.68
CA GLN A 128 7.58 -21.87 3.56
C GLN A 128 6.35 -22.79 3.52
N GLY A 129 5.26 -22.39 2.85
CA GLY A 129 4.04 -23.17 2.73
C GLY A 129 3.25 -23.25 4.03
N SER A 130 3.45 -22.31 4.96
CA SER A 130 2.73 -22.29 6.23
C SER A 130 1.25 -21.97 6.01
N PHE A 131 0.39 -22.75 6.66
CA PHE A 131 -1.01 -22.38 6.84
C PHE A 131 -1.11 -21.44 8.02
N SER A 132 -1.95 -20.41 7.89
CA SER A 132 -2.27 -19.51 9.00
C SER A 132 -3.70 -19.75 9.48
N ASN A 133 -4.00 -19.26 10.68
CA ASN A 133 -5.34 -19.30 11.25
C ASN A 133 -5.98 -17.90 11.26
N THR A 134 -7.28 -17.84 11.54
CA THR A 134 -8.07 -16.61 11.56
C THR A 134 -7.48 -15.55 12.50
N LYS A 135 -7.05 -15.95 13.70
CA LYS A 135 -6.48 -15.05 14.72
C LYS A 135 -5.17 -14.42 14.26
N GLU A 136 -4.27 -15.20 13.67
CA GLU A 136 -3.03 -14.71 13.08
C GLU A 136 -3.31 -13.76 11.92
N ALA A 137 -4.24 -14.12 11.03
CA ALA A 137 -4.63 -13.28 9.91
C ALA A 137 -5.20 -11.95 10.40
N GLU A 138 -6.11 -11.95 11.38
CA GLU A 138 -6.66 -10.73 11.99
C GLU A 138 -5.58 -9.84 12.60
N ALA A 139 -4.64 -10.42 13.34
CA ALA A 139 -3.53 -9.67 13.93
C ALA A 139 -2.67 -8.99 12.85
N ILE A 140 -2.34 -9.70 11.77
CA ILE A 140 -1.53 -9.15 10.68
C ILE A 140 -2.32 -8.18 9.80
N ILE A 141 -3.62 -8.36 9.65
CA ILE A 141 -4.50 -7.38 8.99
C ILE A 141 -4.54 -6.07 9.81
N ALA A 142 -4.67 -6.16 11.13
CA ALA A 142 -4.65 -4.99 12.01
C ALA A 142 -3.30 -4.28 11.97
N GLU A 143 -2.19 -5.02 12.00
CA GLU A 143 -0.84 -4.47 11.85
C GLU A 143 -0.66 -3.78 10.49
N ALA A 144 -1.10 -4.42 9.40
CA ALA A 144 -1.06 -3.83 8.06
C ALA A 144 -1.93 -2.57 7.95
N LYS A 145 -3.11 -2.55 8.58
CA LYS A 145 -3.96 -1.35 8.63
C LYS A 145 -3.23 -0.20 9.31
N ALA A 146 -2.67 -0.45 10.50
CA ALA A 146 -1.93 0.56 11.26
C ALA A 146 -0.72 1.07 10.47
N PHE A 147 0.03 0.18 9.83
CA PHE A 147 1.15 0.52 8.95
C PHE A 147 0.72 1.41 7.78
N ILE A 148 -0.32 1.01 7.05
CA ILE A 148 -0.82 1.73 5.86
C ILE A 148 -1.27 3.14 6.27
N ASN A 149 -2.08 3.26 7.32
CA ASN A 149 -2.56 4.54 7.80
C ASN A 149 -1.40 5.43 8.28
N MET A 150 -0.40 4.85 8.94
CA MET A 150 0.80 5.58 9.37
C MET A 150 1.60 6.09 8.17
N ILE A 151 1.99 5.22 7.23
CA ILE A 151 2.92 5.59 6.15
C ILE A 151 2.28 6.52 5.11
N VAL A 152 1.00 6.30 4.77
CA VAL A 152 0.27 7.18 3.84
C VAL A 152 -0.15 8.48 4.53
N GLY A 153 -0.46 8.41 5.83
CA GLY A 153 -0.80 9.58 6.65
C GLY A 153 0.32 10.61 6.75
N LEU A 154 1.57 10.22 6.50
CA LEU A 154 2.72 11.13 6.40
C LEU A 154 2.68 12.03 5.15
N SER A 155 1.87 11.67 4.15
CA SER A 155 1.67 12.44 2.91
C SER A 155 0.26 12.99 2.75
N ILE A 156 -0.74 12.34 3.35
CA ILE A 156 -2.15 12.73 3.28
C ILE A 156 -2.69 12.87 4.70
N ASP A 157 -2.88 14.11 5.14
CA ASP A 157 -3.41 14.42 6.48
C ASP A 157 -4.79 13.77 6.68
N GLY A 158 -4.94 13.01 7.77
CA GLY A 158 -6.21 12.35 8.11
C GLY A 158 -6.58 11.19 7.19
N PHE A 159 -5.59 10.57 6.52
CA PHE A 159 -5.81 9.35 5.74
C PHE A 159 -6.29 8.19 6.62
N ASP A 160 -7.33 7.49 6.14
CA ASP A 160 -7.80 6.21 6.67
C ASP A 160 -8.15 5.27 5.52
N ILE A 161 -7.52 4.09 5.50
CA ILE A 161 -7.73 3.08 4.46
C ILE A 161 -9.16 2.50 4.44
N ASP A 162 -9.89 2.63 5.55
CA ASP A 162 -11.30 2.22 5.62
C ASP A 162 -12.27 3.30 5.11
N ASP A 163 -11.83 4.56 4.99
CA ASP A 163 -12.63 5.64 4.41
C ASP A 163 -12.61 5.58 2.87
N LYS A 164 -13.61 4.89 2.32
CA LYS A 164 -13.79 4.71 0.87
C LYS A 164 -14.05 6.00 0.10
N THR A 165 -14.36 7.11 0.76
CA THR A 165 -14.72 8.38 0.09
C THR A 165 -13.52 9.28 -0.17
N ARG A 166 -12.45 9.17 0.62
CA ARG A 166 -11.25 10.03 0.52
C ARG A 166 -10.11 9.47 -0.33
N SER A 167 -10.07 8.17 -0.61
CA SER A 167 -8.93 7.54 -1.32
C SER A 167 -8.82 7.89 -2.81
N ALA A 168 -9.76 8.67 -3.36
CA ALA A 168 -9.78 9.11 -4.75
C ALA A 168 -9.23 10.53 -4.98
N GLU A 169 -9.05 11.32 -3.92
CA GLU A 169 -8.57 12.70 -4.00
C GLU A 169 -7.13 12.77 -3.49
N ALA A 170 -6.15 12.75 -4.41
CA ALA A 170 -4.78 13.15 -4.08
C ALA A 170 -4.77 14.65 -3.74
N PRO A 171 -3.98 15.10 -2.75
CA PRO A 171 -3.97 16.51 -2.38
C PRO A 171 -3.44 17.36 -3.54
N ALA A 172 -4.18 18.43 -3.86
CA ALA A 172 -3.64 19.54 -4.62
C ALA A 172 -2.42 20.09 -3.88
N SER A 173 -1.36 20.39 -4.62
CA SER A 173 -0.12 21.01 -4.16
C SER A 173 -0.37 22.06 -3.07
N ARG A 174 0.14 21.84 -1.86
CA ARG A 174 0.27 22.91 -0.87
C ARG A 174 1.30 23.89 -1.43
N GLU A 175 0.84 25.10 -1.77
CA GLU A 175 1.72 26.23 -2.04
C GLU A 175 2.65 26.44 -0.85
N ALA A 176 3.93 26.64 -1.16
CA ALA A 176 4.94 27.04 -0.21
C ALA A 176 4.49 28.34 0.46
N ALA A 177 4.19 28.29 1.76
CA ALA A 177 4.18 29.47 2.58
C ALA A 177 5.62 29.96 2.71
N ALA A 178 5.97 30.92 1.87
CA ALA A 178 7.08 31.82 2.09
C ALA A 178 6.66 32.81 3.19
N GLU A 179 7.36 32.76 4.32
CA GLU A 179 7.85 33.91 5.09
C GLU A 179 8.87 33.47 6.14
#